data_AF-A0A918A079-F1
#
_entry.id   AF-A0A918A079-F1
#
_cell.length_a   1.000
_cell.length_b   1.000
_cell.length_c   1.000
_cell.angle_alpha   90.00
_cell.angle_beta   90.00
_cell.angle_gamma   90.00
#
_symmetry.space_group_name_H-M   'P 1'
#
loop_
_entity.id
_entity.type
_entity.pdbx_description
1 polymer ?
#
loop_
_entity_poly.entity_id
_entity_poly.type
_entity_poly.pdbx_seq_one_letter_code
_entity_poly.pdbx_strand_id
1 'polypeptide(L)'
;MNTATNRDSRWLFPGRRAGQPMHPDALSALVNGLGIPTIASRVSAIRQHVLEMPAPVVADALGYHQVTTAKLAAQAGGTWSRHATGDHTKSPVGWVPRGTGNS
;
A
#
# COMPACT_ATOMS: atom_id res chain seq x y z
N MET A 1 13.49 14.20 -18.91
CA MET A 1 13.94 12.94 -18.26
C MET A 1 12.70 12.10 -18.05
N ASN A 2 12.49 11.07 -18.88
CA ASN A 2 11.22 10.34 -18.99
C ASN A 2 11.35 8.95 -18.33
N THR A 3 11.08 8.84 -17.03
CA THR A 3 11.15 7.56 -16.29
C THR A 3 9.78 6.88 -16.21
N ALA A 4 9.10 6.74 -17.34
CA ALA A 4 7.93 5.86 -17.48
C ALA A 4 8.31 4.78 -18.50
N THR A 5 8.95 3.71 -18.04
CA THR A 5 9.51 2.64 -18.89
C THR A 5 8.48 1.97 -19.79
N ASN A 6 7.17 2.16 -19.59
CA ASN A 6 6.14 1.73 -20.53
C ASN A 6 4.80 2.47 -20.28
N ARG A 7 4.47 3.50 -21.08
CA ARG A 7 3.21 4.26 -20.95
C ARG A 7 1.96 3.46 -21.36
N ASP A 8 2.15 2.43 -22.17
CA ASP A 8 1.08 1.56 -22.68
C ASP A 8 0.81 0.36 -21.74
N SER A 9 1.60 0.24 -20.67
CA SER A 9 1.44 -0.79 -19.66
C SER A 9 0.25 -0.47 -18.75
N ARG A 10 -0.64 -1.44 -18.57
CA ARG A 10 -1.72 -1.38 -17.56
C ARG A 10 -1.19 -1.37 -16.11
N TRP A 11 0.09 -1.70 -15.91
CA TRP A 11 0.72 -1.82 -14.60
C TRP A 11 1.66 -0.66 -14.36
N LEU A 12 1.57 -0.05 -13.16
CA LEU A 12 2.49 0.98 -12.68
C LEU A 12 3.95 0.50 -12.71
N PHE A 13 4.17 -0.77 -12.33
CA PHE A 13 5.46 -1.44 -12.43
C PHE A 13 5.33 -2.67 -13.34
N PRO A 14 5.71 -2.57 -14.62
CA PRO A 14 5.65 -3.70 -15.54
C PRO A 14 6.66 -4.78 -15.16
N GLY A 15 6.24 -6.04 -15.22
CA GLY A 15 7.09 -7.21 -15.02
C GLY A 15 7.90 -7.58 -16.27
N ARG A 16 8.75 -8.61 -16.16
CA ARG A 16 9.58 -9.10 -17.28
C ARG A 16 8.78 -9.77 -18.40
N ARG A 17 7.56 -10.24 -18.10
CA ARG A 17 6.63 -10.84 -19.07
C ARG A 17 5.60 -9.80 -19.48
N ALA A 18 5.33 -9.71 -20.78
CA ALA A 18 4.33 -8.78 -21.31
C ALA A 18 2.97 -9.01 -20.62
N GLY A 19 2.30 -7.91 -20.26
CA GLY A 19 0.99 -7.95 -19.61
C GLY A 19 0.98 -8.37 -18.15
N GLN A 20 2.13 -8.67 -17.53
CA GLN A 20 2.22 -9.09 -16.14
C GLN A 20 2.77 -7.97 -15.24
N PRO A 21 2.28 -7.84 -14.00
CA PRO A 21 2.88 -6.92 -13.03
C PRO A 21 4.25 -7.44 -12.57
N MET A 22 5.09 -6.53 -12.09
CA MET A 22 6.31 -6.90 -11.38
C MET A 22 5.97 -7.61 -10.07
N HIS A 23 6.71 -8.68 -9.75
CA HIS A 23 6.57 -9.35 -8.46
C HIS A 23 6.97 -8.40 -7.32
N PRO A 24 6.22 -8.33 -6.20
CA PRO A 24 6.53 -7.45 -5.07
C PRO A 24 7.94 -7.64 -4.50
N ASP A 25 8.42 -8.88 -4.44
CA ASP A 25 9.78 -9.17 -3.95
C ASP A 25 10.86 -8.64 -4.89
N ALA A 26 10.63 -8.70 -6.20
CA ALA A 26 11.56 -8.16 -7.19
C ALA A 26 11.63 -6.63 -7.09
N LEU A 27 10.47 -5.98 -6.94
CA LEU A 27 10.42 -4.53 -6.68
C LEU A 27 11.15 -4.19 -5.38
N SER A 28 10.92 -4.97 -4.33
CA SER A 28 11.56 -4.76 -3.04
C SER A 28 13.08 -4.90 -3.15
N ALA A 29 13.59 -5.90 -3.87
CA ALA A 29 15.01 -6.08 -4.10
C ALA A 29 15.62 -4.90 -4.86
N LEU A 30 14.93 -4.37 -5.87
CA LEU A 30 15.38 -3.19 -6.62
C LEU A 30 15.48 -1.95 -5.73
N VAL A 31 14.46 -1.69 -4.91
CA VAL A 31 14.44 -0.54 -3.99
C VAL A 31 15.54 -0.67 -2.93
N ASN A 32 15.77 -1.88 -2.40
CA ASN A 32 16.90 -2.13 -1.51
C ASN A 32 18.25 -1.94 -2.21
N GLY A 33 18.37 -2.33 -3.48
CA GLY A 33 19.56 -2.08 -4.30
C GLY A 33 19.85 -0.59 -4.51
N LEU A 34 18.85 0.28 -4.40
CA LEU A 34 19.00 1.75 -4.39
C LEU A 34 19.36 2.31 -3.00
N GLY A 35 19.58 1.45 -2.00
CA GLY A 35 19.88 1.86 -0.63
C GLY A 35 18.67 2.28 0.20
N ILE A 36 17.44 2.06 -0.31
CA ILE A 36 16.21 2.37 0.42
C ILE A 36 15.72 1.10 1.12
N PRO A 37 15.84 0.99 2.46
CA PRO A 37 15.44 -0.21 3.18
C PRO A 37 13.91 -0.34 3.19
N THR A 38 13.35 -1.14 2.29
CA THR A 38 11.92 -1.12 1.93
C THR A 38 10.97 -1.22 3.14
N ILE A 39 11.24 -2.15 4.06
CA ILE A 39 10.39 -2.36 5.25
C ILE A 39 10.57 -1.22 6.26
N ALA A 40 11.81 -0.83 6.55
CA ALA A 40 12.09 0.23 7.51
C ALA A 40 11.57 1.59 7.02
N SER A 41 11.78 1.92 5.75
CA SER A 41 11.26 3.12 5.11
C SER A 41 9.73 3.15 5.11
N ARG A 42 9.07 2.02 4.84
CA ARG A 42 7.61 1.91 4.90
C ARG A 42 7.08 2.16 6.32
N VAL A 43 7.68 1.55 7.33
CA VAL A 43 7.28 1.76 8.73
C VAL A 43 7.52 3.21 9.15
N SER A 44 8.65 3.80 8.76
CA SER A 44 8.95 5.20 9.04
C SER A 44 7.93 6.15 8.41
N ALA A 45 7.59 5.92 7.14
CA ALA A 45 6.58 6.70 6.42
C ALA A 45 5.20 6.59 7.09
N ILE A 46 4.78 5.38 7.49
CA ILE A 46 3.51 5.19 8.21
C ILE A 46 3.55 5.95 9.55
N ARG A 47 4.64 5.85 10.32
CA ARG A 47 4.78 6.58 11.59
C ARG A 47 4.69 8.09 11.40
N GLN A 48 5.38 8.63 10.40
CA GLN A 48 5.30 10.05 10.06
C GLN A 48 3.87 10.45 9.68
N HIS A 49 3.18 9.63 8.89
CA HIS A 49 1.83 9.95 8.44
C HIS A 49 0.83 10.00 9.60
N VAL A 50 1.03 9.14 10.61
CA VAL A 50 0.16 9.11 11.80
C VAL A 50 0.36 10.34 12.71
N LEU A 51 1.47 11.08 12.55
CA LEU A 51 1.62 12.39 13.19
C LEU A 51 0.79 13.47 12.49
N GLU A 52 0.68 13.41 11.16
CA GLU A 52 -0.06 14.40 10.36
C GLU A 52 -1.56 14.11 10.28
N MET A 53 -1.97 12.85 10.39
CA MET A 53 -3.38 12.47 10.29
C MET A 53 -3.71 11.25 11.16
N PRO A 54 -4.99 11.05 11.51
CA PRO A 54 -5.40 9.96 12.39
C PRO A 54 -5.09 8.58 11.80
N ALA A 55 -4.63 7.65 12.64
CA ALA A 55 -4.29 6.28 12.25
C ALA A 55 -5.38 5.53 11.45
N PRO A 56 -6.69 5.68 11.73
CA PRO A 56 -7.72 5.07 10.89
C PRO A 56 -7.73 5.57 9.45
N VAL A 57 -7.44 6.86 9.24
CA VAL A 57 -7.36 7.47 7.90
C VAL A 57 -6.13 6.96 7.16
N VAL A 58 -4.99 6.85 7.86
CA VAL A 58 -3.77 6.23 7.32
C VAL A 58 -4.00 4.77 6.94
N ALA A 59 -4.74 4.04 7.78
CA ALA A 59 -5.04 2.63 7.55
C ALA A 59 -5.89 2.45 6.29
N ASP A 60 -6.94 3.22 6.13
CA ASP A 60 -7.81 3.19 4.94
C ASP A 60 -7.06 3.60 3.66
N ALA A 61 -6.36 4.73 3.71
CA ALA A 61 -5.61 5.26 2.56
C ALA A 61 -4.51 4.31 2.06
N LEU A 62 -3.90 3.53 2.97
CA LEU A 62 -2.81 2.62 2.65
C LEU A 62 -3.26 1.14 2.60
N GLY A 63 -4.55 0.85 2.80
CA GLY A 63 -5.10 -0.50 2.80
C GLY A 63 -4.62 -1.40 3.95
N TYR A 64 -4.24 -0.81 5.09
CA TYR A 64 -3.81 -1.54 6.29
C TYR A 64 -4.95 -1.81 7.25
N HIS A 65 -4.81 -2.86 8.06
CA HIS A 65 -5.72 -3.11 9.16
C HIS A 65 -5.55 -2.04 10.25
N GLN A 66 -6.66 -1.45 10.68
CA GLN A 66 -6.73 -0.39 11.70
C GLN A 66 -5.96 -0.71 13.00
N VAL A 67 -6.00 -1.95 13.48
CA VAL A 67 -5.29 -2.38 14.70
C VAL A 67 -3.78 -2.26 14.53
N THR A 68 -3.27 -2.60 13.35
CA THR A 68 -1.83 -2.53 13.02
C THR A 68 -1.37 -1.09 12.98
N THR A 69 -2.16 -0.21 12.34
CA THR A 69 -1.84 1.22 12.23
C THR A 69 -1.98 1.94 13.58
N ALA A 70 -2.95 1.56 14.42
CA ALA A 70 -3.09 2.08 15.78
C ALA A 70 -1.92 1.68 16.69
N LYS A 71 -1.41 0.44 16.57
CA LYS A 71 -0.18 0.02 17.28
C LYS A 71 1.03 0.85 16.85
N LEU A 72 1.16 1.13 15.56
CA LEU A 72 2.22 1.98 15.02
C LEU A 72 2.08 3.44 15.48
N ALA A 73 0.84 3.94 15.61
CA ALA A 73 0.52 5.26 16.15
C ALA A 73 1.00 5.44 17.59
N ALA A 74 0.66 4.47 18.44
CA ALA A 74 1.04 4.47 19.85
C ALA A 74 2.56 4.43 20.02
N GLN A 75 3.26 3.63 19.19
CA GLN A 75 4.72 3.59 19.16
C GLN A 75 5.36 4.88 18.65
N ALA A 76 4.67 5.62 17.78
CA ALA A 76 5.12 6.91 17.25
C ALA A 76 4.80 8.10 18.17
N GLY A 77 4.05 7.89 19.25
CA GLY A 77 3.63 8.96 20.17
C GLY A 77 2.42 9.77 19.71
N GLY A 78 1.63 9.28 18.74
CA GLY A 78 0.45 9.98 18.25
C GLY A 78 -0.71 9.95 19.25
N THR A 79 -1.10 11.09 19.81
CA THR A 79 -2.16 11.26 20.82
C THR A 79 -3.51 11.69 20.22
N TRP A 80 -3.99 11.00 19.19
CA TRP A 80 -5.29 11.29 18.58
C TRP A 80 -6.43 10.63 19.39
N SER A 81 -6.88 11.29 20.47
CA SER A 81 -7.88 10.74 21.42
C SER A 81 -9.35 10.77 20.94
N ARG A 82 -9.65 11.36 19.77
CA ARG A 82 -11.02 11.58 19.29
C ARG A 82 -11.28 11.13 17.86
N HIS A 83 -11.13 9.84 17.55
CA HIS A 83 -11.63 9.30 16.29
C HIS A 83 -12.43 8.03 16.53
N ALA A 84 -13.70 8.04 16.10
CA ALA A 84 -14.56 6.86 16.10
C ALA A 84 -14.06 5.87 15.05
N THR A 85 -13.81 4.64 15.48
CA THR A 85 -13.46 3.50 14.63
C THR A 85 -14.62 3.23 13.67
N GLY A 86 -14.50 3.68 12.42
CA GLY A 86 -15.52 3.45 11.40
C GLY A 86 -15.64 1.96 11.07
N ASP A 87 -16.86 1.43 11.22
CA ASP A 87 -17.26 0.06 10.89
C ASP A 87 -16.95 -0.27 9.41
N HIS A 88 -15.83 -0.96 9.15
CA HIS A 88 -15.41 -1.37 7.80
C HIS A 88 -15.37 -2.90 7.60
N THR A 89 -16.25 -3.64 8.29
CA THR A 89 -16.39 -5.09 8.05
C THR A 89 -17.30 -5.46 6.87
N LYS A 90 -17.67 -4.50 6.01
CA LYS A 90 -18.40 -4.78 4.77
C LYS A 90 -17.54 -4.49 3.55
N SER A 91 -16.76 -5.49 3.14
CA SER A 91 -16.38 -5.65 1.74
C SER A 91 -17.64 -5.57 0.88
N PRO A 92 -17.65 -4.83 -0.25
CA PRO A 92 -18.79 -4.82 -1.15
C PRO A 92 -18.97 -6.23 -1.74
N VAL A 93 -20.03 -6.91 -1.32
CA VAL A 93 -20.58 -8.07 -2.04
C VAL A 93 -20.86 -7.59 -3.46
N GLY A 94 -20.09 -8.07 -4.44
CA GLY A 94 -20.35 -7.76 -5.85
C GLY A 94 -19.16 -7.79 -6.81
N TRP A 95 -17.90 -7.96 -6.36
CA TRP A 95 -16.79 -8.08 -7.31
C TRP A 95 -16.71 -9.49 -7.90
N VAL A 96 -17.31 -9.69 -9.08
CA VAL A 96 -17.18 -10.91 -9.89
C VAL A 96 -16.09 -10.68 -10.95
N PRO A 97 -14.97 -11.43 -10.94
CA PRO A 97 -13.98 -11.34 -11.98
C PRO A 97 -14.54 -11.92 -13.29
N ARG A 98 -14.57 -11.11 -14.35
CA ARG A 98 -14.99 -11.50 -15.69
C ARG A 98 -14.02 -12.56 -16.23
N GLY A 99 -14.48 -13.81 -16.32
CA GLY A 99 -13.79 -14.88 -17.03
C GLY A 99 -13.66 -14.55 -18.51
N THR A 100 -12.43 -14.57 -19.04
CA THR A 100 -12.19 -14.63 -20.48
C THR A 100 -12.27 -16.09 -20.88
N GLY A 101 -13.36 -16.46 -21.55
CA GLY A 101 -13.53 -17.73 -22.22
C GLY A 101 -12.45 -17.91 -23.29
N ASN A 102 -11.96 -19.14 -23.36
CA ASN A 102 -11.17 -19.65 -24.47
C ASN A 102 -12.07 -19.90 -25.69
N SER A 103 -11.50 -19.75 -26.88
CA SER A 103 -11.95 -20.37 -28.12
C SER A 103 -10.72 -20.87 -28.84
#